data_AF-A0A535TWM3-F1
#
_entry.id   AF-A0A535TWM3-F1
#
_cell.length_a   1.000
_cell.length_b   1.000
_cell.length_c   1.000
_cell.angle_alpha   90.00
_cell.angle_beta   90.00
_cell.angle_gamma   90.00
#
_symmetry.space_group_name_H-M   'P 1'
#
loop_
_entity.id
_entity.type
_entity.pdbx_description
1 polymer ?
#
loop_
_entity_poly.entity_id
_entity_poly.type
_entity_poly.pdbx_seq_one_letter_code
_entity_poly.pdbx_strand_id
1 'polypeptide(L)'
;MKTRRLLAASIPVLIATTFAMVPLQAGAGSGVGNIPPGTQRDEDYRQSYAMHEVTNVSATTQKVSCYRPEVPFFTVGQARGYTGMTACSEADATTGEDIGLTAYPNQAGSVAGYPAPGPMRVNDHSESDLRVDPKNPNHIIGSSKWFASAEGYNHVLGFYESWDGGKTWPVQGHIPGYEGFSDNTDPVGAFDGYGNYYSLILPYQFAYANATGSKLYAKSKLPNAQMPAE
;
A
#
# COMPACT_ATOMS: atom_id res chain seq x y z
N MET A 1 -42.32 -63.39 -53.88
CA MET A 1 -42.74 -62.19 -53.11
C MET A 1 -41.65 -61.82 -52.11
N LYS A 2 -40.88 -60.77 -52.39
CA LYS A 2 -39.96 -60.11 -51.44
C LYS A 2 -40.31 -58.62 -51.46
N THR A 3 -40.58 -58.09 -50.28
CA THR A 3 -41.21 -56.80 -50.00
C THR A 3 -40.29 -55.63 -50.35
N ARG A 4 -40.77 -54.70 -51.18
CA ARG A 4 -40.11 -53.43 -51.53
C ARG A 4 -40.32 -52.42 -50.40
N ARG A 5 -39.24 -51.80 -49.90
CA ARG A 5 -39.28 -50.56 -49.10
C ARG A 5 -38.97 -49.37 -50.01
N LEU A 6 -39.80 -48.34 -49.92
CA LEU A 6 -39.76 -47.10 -50.70
C LEU A 6 -38.63 -46.19 -50.22
N LEU A 7 -37.86 -45.65 -51.17
CA LEU A 7 -36.94 -44.52 -51.02
C LEU A 7 -37.75 -43.23 -51.18
N ALA A 8 -37.58 -42.26 -50.26
CA ALA A 8 -38.09 -40.91 -50.40
C ALA A 8 -36.94 -39.89 -50.27
N ALA A 9 -37.05 -38.84 -51.06
CA ALA A 9 -36.00 -37.96 -51.55
C ALA A 9 -35.30 -37.06 -50.53
N SER A 10 -34.04 -36.78 -50.85
CA SER A 10 -33.15 -35.76 -50.29
C SER A 10 -33.50 -34.33 -50.76
N ILE A 11 -33.45 -33.36 -49.84
CA ILE A 11 -33.44 -31.92 -50.12
C ILE A 11 -32.12 -31.34 -49.58
N PRO A 12 -31.24 -30.74 -50.40
CA PRO A 12 -30.08 -30.01 -49.90
C PRO A 12 -30.46 -28.54 -49.60
N VAL A 13 -30.21 -28.10 -48.36
CA VAL A 13 -30.29 -26.68 -47.98
C VAL A 13 -28.90 -26.06 -48.14
N LEU A 14 -28.79 -25.08 -49.04
CA LEU A 14 -27.65 -24.17 -49.17
C LEU A 14 -27.71 -23.10 -48.07
N ILE A 15 -26.64 -22.96 -47.29
CA ILE A 15 -26.42 -21.77 -46.44
C ILE A 15 -25.12 -21.11 -46.90
N ALA A 16 -25.27 -19.91 -47.46
CA ALA A 16 -24.18 -19.02 -47.85
C ALA A 16 -23.58 -18.36 -46.59
N THR A 17 -22.27 -18.52 -46.38
CA THR A 17 -21.53 -17.80 -45.35
C THR A 17 -20.90 -16.55 -45.94
N THR A 18 -21.36 -15.38 -45.48
CA THR A 18 -20.74 -14.09 -45.74
C THR A 18 -19.48 -13.94 -44.86
N PHE A 19 -18.32 -13.74 -45.49
CA PHE A 19 -17.08 -13.42 -44.81
C PHE A 19 -17.10 -11.95 -44.36
N ALA A 20 -17.21 -11.71 -43.05
CA ALA A 20 -16.81 -10.43 -42.48
C ALA A 20 -15.28 -10.45 -42.27
N MET A 21 -14.55 -9.62 -43.01
CA MET A 21 -13.13 -9.36 -42.74
C MET A 21 -13.02 -8.55 -41.45
N VAL A 22 -12.64 -9.23 -40.36
CA VAL A 22 -12.19 -8.59 -39.12
C VAL A 22 -10.70 -8.27 -39.28
N PRO A 23 -10.22 -7.04 -39.00
CA PRO A 23 -8.82 -6.72 -39.12
C PRO A 23 -7.99 -7.62 -38.19
N LEU A 24 -6.98 -8.26 -38.78
CA LEU A 24 -6.01 -9.11 -38.12
C LEU A 24 -5.19 -8.25 -37.15
N GLN A 25 -5.54 -8.28 -35.87
CA GLN A 25 -4.72 -7.65 -34.84
C GLN A 25 -3.49 -8.54 -34.62
N ALA A 26 -2.31 -7.94 -34.74
CA ALA A 26 -1.02 -8.60 -34.77
C ALA A 26 -0.86 -9.61 -33.63
N GLY A 27 -0.50 -10.84 -34.00
CA GLY A 27 -0.21 -11.92 -33.06
C GLY A 27 0.96 -11.56 -32.15
N ALA A 28 0.72 -11.61 -30.84
CA ALA A 28 1.76 -11.93 -29.89
C ALA A 28 2.05 -13.43 -30.05
N GLY A 29 3.24 -13.76 -30.57
CA GLY A 29 3.69 -15.13 -30.77
C GLY A 29 3.74 -15.93 -29.47
N SER A 30 3.92 -17.24 -29.61
CA SER A 30 4.16 -18.18 -28.51
C SER A 30 5.46 -17.82 -27.76
N GLY A 31 5.35 -16.90 -26.82
CA GLY A 31 6.37 -16.53 -25.85
C GLY A 31 5.72 -16.55 -24.47
N VAL A 32 6.42 -17.17 -23.52
CA VAL A 32 6.04 -17.31 -22.11
C VAL A 32 5.53 -15.97 -21.55
N GLY A 33 4.28 -15.92 -21.08
CA GLY A 33 3.80 -14.78 -20.27
C GLY A 33 2.49 -14.14 -20.71
N ASN A 34 1.43 -14.92 -20.91
CA ASN A 34 0.07 -14.45 -20.68
C ASN A 34 -0.66 -15.52 -19.86
N ILE A 35 -0.13 -15.77 -18.66
CA ILE A 35 -0.89 -16.49 -17.63
C ILE A 35 -1.88 -15.44 -17.10
N PRO A 36 -3.20 -15.59 -17.32
CA PRO A 36 -4.17 -14.75 -16.61
C PRO A 36 -3.81 -14.83 -15.13
N PRO A 37 -3.75 -13.72 -14.36
CA PRO A 37 -3.55 -13.80 -12.93
C PRO A 37 -4.55 -14.81 -12.39
N GLY A 38 -4.07 -15.97 -11.95
CA GLY A 38 -4.92 -16.94 -11.28
C GLY A 38 -5.38 -16.24 -10.02
N THR A 39 -6.65 -15.84 -9.95
CA THR A 39 -7.20 -15.39 -8.68
C THR A 39 -7.11 -16.58 -7.73
N GLN A 40 -6.33 -16.47 -6.65
CA GLN A 40 -6.43 -17.43 -5.56
C GLN A 40 -7.90 -17.46 -5.15
N ARG A 41 -8.56 -18.62 -5.22
CA ARG A 41 -9.95 -18.71 -4.77
C ARG A 41 -9.96 -18.56 -3.26
N ASP A 42 -10.97 -17.86 -2.74
CA ASP A 42 -11.21 -17.78 -1.28
C ASP A 42 -11.28 -19.18 -0.65
N GLU A 43 -11.74 -20.18 -1.42
CA GLU A 43 -11.71 -21.59 -1.04
C GLU A 43 -10.30 -22.12 -0.79
N ASP A 44 -9.38 -21.89 -1.73
CA ASP A 44 -8.01 -22.41 -1.63
C ASP A 44 -7.26 -21.72 -0.47
N TYR A 45 -7.51 -20.42 -0.27
CA TYR A 45 -7.01 -19.68 0.89
C TYR A 45 -7.57 -20.24 2.21
N ARG A 46 -8.88 -20.51 2.27
CA ARG A 46 -9.53 -21.09 3.45
C ARG A 46 -9.12 -22.53 3.72
N GLN A 47 -8.89 -23.34 2.68
CA GLN A 47 -8.40 -24.71 2.82
C GLN A 47 -6.96 -24.75 3.35
N SER A 48 -6.14 -23.73 3.07
CA SER A 48 -4.81 -23.63 3.69
C SER A 48 -4.89 -23.58 5.22
N TYR A 49 -5.89 -22.92 5.79
CA TYR A 49 -6.16 -22.93 7.24
C TYR A 49 -6.48 -24.34 7.73
N ALA A 50 -7.38 -25.05 7.04
CA ALA A 50 -7.86 -26.37 7.46
C ALA A 50 -6.78 -27.46 7.35
N MET A 51 -5.87 -27.35 6.38
CA MET A 51 -4.83 -28.36 6.16
C MET A 51 -3.50 -28.04 6.84
N HIS A 52 -3.20 -26.77 7.10
CA HIS A 52 -1.88 -26.32 7.55
C HIS A 52 -1.92 -25.38 8.76
N GLU A 53 -3.09 -25.18 9.36
CA GLU A 53 -3.29 -24.33 10.54
C GLU A 53 -2.81 -22.88 10.33
N VAL A 54 -2.77 -22.41 9.08
CA VAL A 54 -2.35 -21.03 8.73
C VAL A 54 -3.45 -20.06 9.13
N THR A 55 -3.25 -19.33 10.23
CA THR A 55 -4.10 -18.21 10.65
C THR A 55 -3.59 -16.91 10.05
N ASN A 56 -4.50 -15.97 9.73
CA ASN A 56 -4.14 -14.66 9.20
C ASN A 56 -4.67 -13.58 10.12
N VAL A 57 -3.79 -12.63 10.47
CA VAL A 57 -4.10 -11.48 11.33
C VAL A 57 -3.63 -10.22 10.62
N SER A 58 -4.53 -9.28 10.42
CA SER A 58 -4.19 -7.96 9.89
C SER A 58 -3.67 -7.08 11.03
N ALA A 59 -2.35 -6.82 11.06
CA ALA A 59 -1.75 -5.91 12.03
C ALA A 59 -2.18 -4.45 11.80
N THR A 60 -2.29 -4.05 10.53
CA THR A 60 -2.54 -2.68 10.05
C THR A 60 -3.90 -2.09 10.42
N THR A 61 -4.83 -2.91 10.91
CA THR A 61 -6.22 -2.49 11.21
C THR A 61 -6.57 -2.54 12.70
N GLN A 62 -5.62 -2.86 13.58
CA GLN A 62 -5.91 -3.01 15.02
C GLN A 62 -5.88 -1.68 15.78
N LYS A 63 -5.21 -0.67 15.23
CA LYS A 63 -5.10 0.68 15.77
C LYS A 63 -5.35 1.71 14.68
N VAL A 64 -5.69 2.92 15.10
CA VAL A 64 -5.85 4.11 14.26
C VAL A 64 -4.68 5.03 14.55
N SER A 65 -3.97 5.40 13.49
CA SER A 65 -2.82 6.30 13.54
C SER A 65 -3.08 7.54 12.71
N CYS A 66 -2.44 8.63 13.12
CA CYS A 66 -2.50 9.93 12.48
C CYS A 66 -1.17 10.65 12.63
N TYR A 67 -0.76 11.43 11.63
CA TYR A 67 0.40 12.32 11.73
C TYR A 67 0.12 13.63 11.00
N ARG A 68 0.87 14.70 11.31
CA ARG A 68 0.84 15.96 10.55
C ARG A 68 1.87 15.91 9.42
N PRO A 69 1.46 15.75 8.15
CA PRO A 69 2.42 15.73 7.05
C PRO A 69 3.06 17.11 6.85
N GLU A 70 4.36 17.13 6.52
CA GLU A 70 5.02 18.37 6.10
C GLU A 70 4.44 18.89 4.79
N VAL A 71 4.13 18.01 3.84
CA VAL A 71 3.66 18.38 2.50
C VAL A 71 2.24 17.84 2.25
N PRO A 72 1.16 18.55 2.64
CA PRO A 72 -0.18 18.02 2.47
C PRO A 72 -0.53 17.77 0.99
N PHE A 73 -1.18 16.64 0.72
CA PHE A 73 -1.71 16.28 -0.59
C PHE A 73 -3.15 15.78 -0.43
N PHE A 74 -4.12 16.66 -0.65
CA PHE A 74 -5.53 16.34 -0.47
C PHE A 74 -6.03 15.45 -1.60
N THR A 75 -6.27 15.95 -2.80
CA THR A 75 -6.57 15.08 -3.95
C THR A 75 -6.51 15.89 -5.24
N VAL A 76 -6.31 15.23 -6.37
CA VAL A 76 -6.47 15.85 -7.71
C VAL A 76 -7.76 15.41 -8.41
N GLY A 77 -8.59 14.60 -7.73
CA GLY A 77 -9.93 14.19 -8.14
C GLY A 77 -10.21 12.70 -7.92
N GLN A 78 -11.41 12.38 -7.42
CA GLN A 78 -11.85 11.01 -7.10
C GLN A 78 -11.92 10.06 -8.32
N ALA A 79 -11.83 10.58 -9.55
CA ALA A 79 -11.91 9.79 -10.78
C ALA A 79 -10.84 8.69 -10.88
N ARG A 80 -9.76 8.78 -10.08
CA ARG A 80 -8.67 7.80 -9.99
C ARG A 80 -8.83 6.80 -8.84
N GLY A 81 -9.95 6.83 -8.12
CA GLY A 81 -10.20 5.95 -6.98
C GLY A 81 -9.56 6.39 -5.66
N TYR A 82 -8.87 7.53 -5.63
CA TYR A 82 -8.28 8.08 -4.42
C TYR A 82 -9.25 9.03 -3.70
N THR A 83 -9.34 8.87 -2.38
CA THR A 83 -10.14 9.75 -1.50
C THR A 83 -9.35 10.91 -0.93
N GLY A 84 -8.01 10.80 -0.94
CA GLY A 84 -7.13 11.82 -0.44
C GLY A 84 -6.89 11.81 1.06
N MET A 85 -6.23 12.85 1.57
CA MET A 85 -6.06 13.04 3.01
C MET A 85 -7.39 13.25 3.71
N THR A 86 -7.58 12.55 4.82
CA THR A 86 -8.71 12.75 5.74
C THR A 86 -8.18 13.34 7.04
N ALA A 87 -8.79 14.43 7.51
CA ALA A 87 -8.42 15.03 8.80
C ALA A 87 -8.61 14.02 9.94
N CYS A 88 -7.72 14.08 10.93
CA CYS A 88 -7.78 13.24 12.11
C CYS A 88 -7.70 14.07 13.39
N SER A 89 -8.57 13.77 14.35
CA SER A 89 -8.55 14.37 15.67
C SER A 89 -7.76 13.53 16.67
N GLU A 90 -7.35 14.14 17.78
CA GLU A 90 -6.74 13.42 18.91
C GLU A 90 -7.61 12.27 19.41
N ALA A 91 -8.94 12.44 19.39
CA ALA A 91 -9.88 11.42 19.84
C ALA A 91 -9.97 10.20 18.91
N ASP A 92 -9.53 10.32 17.65
CA ASP A 92 -9.55 9.22 16.68
C ASP A 92 -8.30 8.33 16.80
N ALA A 93 -7.17 8.90 17.20
CA ALA A 93 -5.89 8.19 17.30
C ALA A 93 -5.85 7.25 18.52
N THR A 94 -5.34 6.03 18.34
CA THR A 94 -5.33 4.97 19.38
C THR A 94 -3.98 4.27 19.55
N THR A 95 -2.98 4.71 18.80
CA THR A 95 -1.56 4.31 18.88
C THR A 95 -0.83 4.98 20.06
N GLY A 96 -1.24 6.19 20.45
CA GLY A 96 -0.64 6.96 21.56
C GLY A 96 0.64 7.71 21.19
N GLU A 97 0.98 7.78 19.90
CA GLU A 97 2.11 8.56 19.38
C GLU A 97 1.83 10.08 19.34
N ASP A 98 2.88 10.89 19.17
CA ASP A 98 2.69 12.31 18.83
C ASP A 98 2.18 12.44 17.39
N ILE A 99 0.87 12.68 17.27
CA ILE A 99 0.20 12.83 15.97
C ILE A 99 0.43 14.22 15.32
N GLY A 100 1.16 15.11 15.99
CA GLY A 100 1.41 16.45 15.47
C GLY A 100 0.19 17.36 15.62
N LEU A 101 -0.41 17.41 16.82
CA LEU A 101 -1.43 18.42 17.15
C LEU A 101 -0.85 19.83 17.07
N THR A 102 0.38 19.99 17.58
CA THR A 102 1.27 21.13 17.32
C THR A 102 2.33 20.74 16.30
N ALA A 103 2.80 21.69 15.48
CA ALA A 103 3.72 21.36 14.39
C ALA A 103 4.99 20.78 14.99
N TYR A 104 5.53 19.73 14.36
CA TYR A 104 6.75 19.12 14.88
C TYR A 104 7.90 20.13 14.85
N PRO A 105 8.89 20.04 15.75
CA PRO A 105 9.95 21.04 15.85
C PRO A 105 10.69 21.31 14.53
N ASN A 106 10.86 20.29 13.69
CA ASN A 106 11.51 20.39 12.38
C ASN A 106 10.61 20.93 11.25
N GLN A 107 9.32 21.16 11.52
CA GLN A 107 8.38 21.87 10.64
C GLN A 107 8.30 23.37 10.99
N ALA A 108 9.01 23.80 12.04
CA ALA A 108 9.04 25.21 12.42
C ALA A 108 9.71 26.05 11.31
N GLY A 109 9.04 27.13 10.91
CA GLY A 109 9.55 28.05 9.87
C GLY A 109 9.25 27.62 8.44
N SER A 110 8.48 26.54 8.22
CA SER A 110 7.98 26.17 6.90
C SER A 110 7.18 27.32 6.26
N VAL A 111 7.30 27.46 4.95
CA VAL A 111 6.63 28.54 4.20
C VAL A 111 5.11 28.37 4.19
N ALA A 112 4.40 29.46 3.89
CA ALA A 112 2.93 29.46 3.90
C ALA A 112 2.33 28.33 3.07
N GLY A 113 1.35 27.62 3.66
CA GLY A 113 0.75 26.41 3.10
C GLY A 113 1.31 25.10 3.66
N TYR A 114 2.38 25.18 4.47
CA TYR A 114 3.02 24.05 5.12
C TYR A 114 3.24 24.32 6.63
N PRO A 115 3.29 23.28 7.48
CA PRO A 115 2.86 21.90 7.21
C PRO A 115 1.34 21.82 7.00
N ALA A 116 0.79 20.60 6.94
CA ALA A 116 -0.65 20.42 7.01
C ALA A 116 -1.25 21.12 8.25
N PRO A 117 -2.47 21.68 8.15
CA PRO A 117 -3.09 22.44 9.25
C PRO A 117 -3.30 21.60 10.52
N GLY A 118 -3.35 20.27 10.40
CA GLY A 118 -3.50 19.33 11.50
C GLY A 118 -3.11 17.92 11.11
N PRO A 119 -3.26 16.96 12.03
CA PRO A 119 -3.05 15.54 11.75
C PRO A 119 -3.98 15.04 10.65
N MET A 120 -3.47 14.11 9.85
CA MET A 120 -4.17 13.39 8.81
C MET A 120 -4.15 11.90 9.15
N ARG A 121 -5.27 11.23 8.88
CA ARG A 121 -5.46 9.82 9.18
C ARG A 121 -4.61 8.95 8.27
N VAL A 122 -3.94 7.94 8.85
CA VAL A 122 -3.32 6.85 8.10
C VAL A 122 -4.42 5.91 7.61
N ASN A 123 -4.55 5.77 6.29
CA ASN A 123 -5.60 4.96 5.67
C ASN A 123 -5.05 3.78 4.85
N ASP A 124 -3.81 3.89 4.36
CA ASP A 124 -3.19 2.89 3.50
C ASP A 124 -1.79 2.51 3.99
N HIS A 125 -1.33 1.33 3.57
CA HIS A 125 -0.01 0.81 3.94
C HIS A 125 0.70 0.16 2.76
N SER A 126 2.02 0.23 2.69
CA SER A 126 2.81 -0.45 1.66
C SER A 126 4.22 -0.79 2.15
N GLU A 127 5.00 -1.51 1.32
CA GLU A 127 6.41 -1.84 1.56
C GLU A 127 6.67 -2.34 2.98
N SER A 128 6.08 -3.49 3.29
CA SER A 128 6.15 -4.06 4.62
C SER A 128 7.38 -4.96 4.79
N ASP A 129 7.97 -4.91 5.97
CA ASP A 129 9.02 -5.82 6.43
C ASP A 129 8.61 -6.45 7.78
N LEU A 130 9.09 -7.66 8.06
CA LEU A 130 8.77 -8.43 9.25
C LEU A 130 9.99 -9.21 9.75
N ARG A 131 10.28 -9.12 11.04
CA ARG A 131 11.44 -9.76 11.67
C ARG A 131 11.01 -10.52 12.93
N VAL A 132 11.53 -11.73 13.08
CA VAL A 132 11.33 -12.58 14.26
C VAL A 132 12.58 -12.51 15.12
N ASP A 133 12.41 -12.27 16.42
CA ASP A 133 13.51 -12.24 17.38
C ASP A 133 14.13 -13.64 17.52
N PRO A 134 15.44 -13.81 17.26
CA PRO A 134 16.10 -15.11 17.35
C PRO A 134 16.15 -15.69 18.77
N LYS A 135 15.93 -14.88 19.81
CA LYS A 135 15.87 -15.34 21.21
C LYS A 135 14.47 -15.64 21.69
N ASN A 136 13.45 -15.16 20.98
CA ASN A 136 12.06 -15.40 21.31
C ASN A 136 11.21 -15.43 20.03
N PRO A 137 10.87 -16.60 19.48
CA PRO A 137 10.09 -16.68 18.25
C PRO A 137 8.67 -16.12 18.37
N ASN A 138 8.19 -15.84 19.59
CA ASN A 138 6.91 -15.15 19.80
C ASN A 138 7.05 -13.62 19.72
N HIS A 139 8.27 -13.08 19.81
CA HIS A 139 8.53 -11.65 19.67
C HIS A 139 8.81 -11.33 18.19
N ILE A 140 7.91 -10.55 17.59
CA ILE A 140 7.96 -10.19 16.16
C ILE A 140 7.81 -8.67 16.05
N ILE A 141 8.67 -8.05 15.24
CA ILE A 141 8.56 -6.64 14.88
C ILE A 141 8.30 -6.55 13.38
N GLY A 142 7.23 -5.85 13.01
CA GLY A 142 6.91 -5.45 11.65
C GLY A 142 7.09 -3.96 11.44
N SER A 143 7.28 -3.56 10.20
CA SER A 143 7.35 -2.16 9.79
C SER A 143 6.75 -1.98 8.41
N SER A 144 6.15 -0.83 8.13
CA SER A 144 5.58 -0.51 6.81
C SER A 144 5.52 0.99 6.59
N LYS A 145 5.27 1.39 5.35
CA LYS A 145 4.81 2.75 5.02
C LYS A 145 3.37 2.91 5.47
N TRP A 146 3.06 4.03 6.10
CA TRP A 146 1.78 4.45 6.68
C TRP A 146 1.35 5.74 5.96
N PHE A 147 0.40 5.63 5.05
CA PHE A 147 0.02 6.73 4.16
C PHE A 147 -1.15 7.53 4.72
N ALA A 148 -0.97 8.86 4.78
CA ALA A 148 -2.10 9.79 4.82
C ALA A 148 -2.72 10.03 3.44
N SER A 149 -1.95 9.83 2.36
CA SER A 149 -2.45 9.91 0.98
C SER A 149 -1.61 9.06 0.02
N ALA A 150 -2.19 7.97 -0.47
CA ALA A 150 -1.58 7.15 -1.51
C ALA A 150 -1.44 7.91 -2.84
N GLU A 151 -2.35 8.83 -3.15
CA GLU A 151 -2.31 9.62 -4.42
C GLU A 151 -1.10 10.56 -4.47
N GLY A 152 -0.83 11.24 -3.36
CA GLY A 152 0.35 12.09 -3.22
C GLY A 152 1.64 11.31 -2.95
N TYR A 153 1.52 10.01 -2.64
CA TYR A 153 2.61 9.24 -2.05
C TYR A 153 3.11 9.88 -0.73
N ASN A 154 2.19 10.41 0.07
CA ASN A 154 2.50 11.03 1.36
C ASN A 154 2.38 9.99 2.47
N HIS A 155 3.50 9.70 3.13
CA HIS A 155 3.61 8.63 4.11
C HIS A 155 4.71 8.88 5.14
N VAL A 156 4.57 8.21 6.28
CA VAL A 156 5.66 7.97 7.21
C VAL A 156 5.86 6.46 7.44
N LEU A 157 6.92 6.05 8.13
CA LEU A 157 7.11 4.68 8.57
C LEU A 157 6.49 4.49 9.95
N GLY A 158 5.73 3.41 10.08
CA GLY A 158 5.30 2.90 11.36
C GLY A 158 5.80 1.49 11.62
N PHE A 159 5.72 1.08 12.88
CA PHE A 159 6.08 -0.24 13.36
C PHE A 159 4.89 -0.92 14.04
N TYR A 160 4.99 -2.25 14.12
CA TYR A 160 4.08 -3.14 14.81
C TYR A 160 4.91 -4.10 15.65
N GLU A 161 4.51 -4.35 16.88
CA GLU A 161 5.22 -5.28 17.75
C GLU A 161 4.23 -6.28 18.37
N SER A 162 4.61 -7.56 18.32
CA SER A 162 3.87 -8.69 18.84
C SER A 162 4.75 -9.51 19.77
N TRP A 163 4.15 -10.07 20.82
CA TRP A 163 4.81 -10.92 21.81
C TRP A 163 4.20 -12.33 21.89
N ASP A 164 3.25 -12.64 21.00
CA ASP A 164 2.49 -13.90 20.98
C ASP A 164 2.57 -14.63 19.62
N GLY A 165 3.62 -14.35 18.85
CA GLY A 165 3.85 -14.96 17.55
C GLY A 165 2.99 -14.36 16.43
N GLY A 166 2.60 -13.10 16.56
CA GLY A 166 1.81 -12.37 15.55
C GLY A 166 0.30 -12.55 15.66
N LYS A 167 -0.20 -13.11 16.77
CA LYS A 167 -1.65 -13.27 17.00
C LYS A 167 -2.29 -11.95 17.38
N THR A 168 -1.59 -11.12 18.16
CA THR A 168 -1.99 -9.76 18.50
C THR A 168 -0.85 -8.78 18.30
N TRP A 169 -1.19 -7.53 17.99
CA TRP A 169 -0.25 -6.44 17.70
C TRP A 169 -0.59 -5.22 18.55
N PRO A 170 -0.43 -5.29 19.89
CA PRO A 170 -0.92 -4.27 20.80
C PRO A 170 -0.10 -2.97 20.77
N VAL A 171 1.16 -3.05 20.37
CA VAL A 171 2.07 -1.91 20.25
C VAL A 171 2.23 -1.56 18.78
N GLN A 172 1.80 -0.35 18.42
CA GLN A 172 1.91 0.18 17.07
C GLN A 172 2.14 1.68 17.15
N GLY A 173 2.90 2.22 16.20
CA GLY A 173 3.01 3.66 16.00
C GLY A 173 4.09 4.05 15.02
N HIS A 174 4.37 5.35 14.88
CA HIS A 174 5.46 5.83 14.05
C HIS A 174 6.82 5.40 14.57
N ILE A 175 7.76 5.17 13.65
CA ILE A 175 9.17 5.03 14.04
C ILE A 175 9.69 6.42 14.47
N PRO A 176 10.15 6.60 15.72
CA PRO A 176 10.43 7.91 16.27
C PRO A 176 11.68 8.57 15.66
N GLY A 177 11.72 9.91 15.71
CA GLY A 177 12.86 10.73 15.29
C GLY A 177 12.77 11.24 13.86
N TYR A 178 11.69 10.90 13.14
CA TYR A 178 11.45 11.29 11.76
C TYR A 178 10.12 12.03 11.58
N GLU A 179 9.44 12.34 12.68
CA GLU A 179 8.24 13.17 12.68
C GLU A 179 8.54 14.50 11.99
N GLY A 180 7.66 14.96 11.11
CA GLY A 180 7.82 16.22 10.38
C GLY A 180 8.80 16.22 9.20
N PHE A 181 9.40 15.07 8.86
CA PHE A 181 9.96 14.91 7.52
C PHE A 181 8.86 14.90 6.45
N SER A 182 9.21 15.19 5.19
CA SER A 182 8.25 15.10 4.08
C SER A 182 7.76 13.68 3.90
N ASP A 183 8.69 12.72 3.82
CA ASP A 183 8.44 11.29 3.92
C ASP A 183 9.65 10.60 4.59
N ASN A 184 9.44 9.38 5.08
CA ASN A 184 10.48 8.38 5.32
C ASN A 184 10.05 7.01 4.75
N THR A 185 11.01 6.26 4.20
CA THR A 185 10.73 5.14 3.29
C THR A 185 11.61 3.92 3.53
N ASP A 186 11.30 2.86 2.79
CA ASP A 186 12.09 1.64 2.60
C ASP A 186 12.43 0.97 3.93
N PRO A 187 11.42 0.58 4.72
CA PRO A 187 11.66 0.04 6.04
C PRO A 187 12.40 -1.29 5.91
N VAL A 188 13.56 -1.38 6.56
CA VAL A 188 14.31 -2.62 6.71
C VAL A 188 14.69 -2.80 8.17
N GLY A 189 14.34 -3.94 8.73
CA GLY A 189 14.68 -4.34 10.09
C GLY A 189 15.70 -5.47 10.14
N ALA A 190 16.36 -5.65 11.29
CA ALA A 190 17.04 -6.89 11.63
C ALA A 190 17.16 -7.04 13.15
N PHE A 191 17.13 -8.28 13.63
CA PHE A 191 17.58 -8.60 14.99
C PHE A 191 19.04 -9.06 14.96
N ASP A 192 19.82 -8.70 15.98
CA ASP A 192 21.08 -9.38 16.27
C ASP A 192 20.86 -10.65 17.12
N GLY A 193 21.93 -11.39 17.38
CA GLY A 193 21.88 -12.59 18.23
C GLY A 193 21.58 -12.33 19.71
N TYR A 194 21.55 -11.06 20.14
CA TYR A 194 21.24 -10.66 21.52
C TYR A 194 19.78 -10.23 21.70
N GLY A 195 19.02 -10.14 20.61
CA GLY A 195 17.62 -9.71 20.58
C GLY A 195 17.44 -8.20 20.43
N ASN A 196 18.50 -7.46 20.05
CA ASN A 196 18.38 -6.05 19.72
C ASN A 196 17.83 -5.90 18.31
N TYR A 197 16.81 -5.05 18.13
CA TYR A 197 16.27 -4.71 16.83
C TYR A 197 16.95 -3.45 16.26
N TYR A 198 17.29 -3.50 14.98
CA TYR A 198 17.85 -2.39 14.21
C TYR A 198 16.94 -2.08 13.05
N SER A 199 16.70 -0.80 12.80
CA SER A 199 15.93 -0.30 11.66
C SER A 199 16.78 0.61 10.80
N LEU A 200 16.75 0.40 9.48
CA LEU A 200 17.27 1.30 8.49
C LEU A 200 16.10 2.02 7.81
N ILE A 201 16.24 3.33 7.71
CA ILE A 201 15.20 4.25 7.27
C ILE A 201 15.84 5.25 6.33
N LEU A 202 15.14 5.53 5.23
CA LEU A 202 15.52 6.58 4.29
C LEU A 202 14.59 7.78 4.45
N PRO A 203 14.98 8.83 5.18
CA PRO A 203 14.21 10.07 5.28
C PRO A 203 14.61 11.07 4.18
N TYR A 204 13.65 11.83 3.65
CA TYR A 204 13.97 12.92 2.73
C TYR A 204 12.92 14.03 2.74
N GLN A 205 13.32 15.17 2.19
CA GLN A 205 12.51 16.39 2.12
C GLN A 205 12.22 16.74 0.68
N PHE A 206 10.98 17.12 0.38
CA PHE A 206 10.57 17.54 -0.96
C PHE A 206 9.39 18.52 -0.89
N ALA A 207 9.01 19.06 -2.04
CA ALA A 207 7.70 19.68 -2.25
C ALA A 207 7.01 19.03 -3.45
N TYR A 208 5.70 19.22 -3.62
CA TYR A 208 5.04 18.86 -4.88
C TYR A 208 5.25 19.96 -5.93
N ALA A 209 5.63 19.57 -7.13
CA ALA A 209 5.42 20.36 -8.34
C ALA A 209 3.92 20.40 -8.60
N ASN A 210 3.22 21.37 -7.98
CA ASN A 210 1.80 21.67 -8.17
C ASN A 210 0.84 20.47 -7.95
N ALA A 211 -0.39 20.58 -8.46
CA ALA A 211 -1.45 19.58 -8.36
C ALA A 211 -1.23 18.32 -9.23
N THR A 212 0.01 17.97 -9.59
CA THR A 212 0.31 16.74 -10.34
C THR A 212 0.90 15.62 -9.47
N GLY A 213 1.29 15.92 -8.24
CA GLY A 213 1.91 14.96 -7.32
C GLY A 213 3.38 14.65 -7.63
N SER A 214 3.97 15.28 -8.65
CA SER A 214 5.41 15.14 -8.94
C SER A 214 6.24 15.77 -7.82
N LYS A 215 7.29 15.10 -7.35
CA LYS A 215 8.15 15.58 -6.23
C LYS A 215 9.29 16.48 -6.72
N LEU A 216 9.63 17.49 -5.93
CA LEU A 216 10.73 18.46 -6.13
C LEU A 216 11.68 18.40 -4.94
N TYR A 217 12.90 17.92 -5.18
CA TYR A 217 13.91 17.68 -4.13
C TYR A 217 14.93 18.82 -3.98
N ALA A 218 14.93 19.79 -4.90
CA ALA A 218 15.89 20.89 -4.86
C ALA A 218 15.72 21.74 -3.59
N LYS A 219 16.82 22.03 -2.88
CA LYS A 219 16.79 22.82 -1.62
C LYS A 219 15.97 24.11 -1.72
N SER A 220 16.06 24.82 -2.84
CA SER A 220 15.31 26.07 -3.09
C SER A 220 13.78 25.89 -3.20
N LYS A 221 13.30 24.64 -3.23
CA LYS A 221 11.90 24.27 -3.38
C LYS A 221 11.33 23.59 -2.13
N LEU A 222 12.16 23.33 -1.12
CA LEU A 222 11.70 22.69 0.10
C LEU A 222 10.72 23.60 0.85
N PRO A 223 9.67 23.01 1.48
CA PRO A 223 8.77 23.75 2.35
C PRO A 223 9.52 24.42 3.52
N ASN A 224 10.51 23.72 4.05
CA ASN A 224 11.37 24.16 5.13
C ASN A 224 12.83 24.23 4.64
N ALA A 225 13.37 25.45 4.46
CA ALA A 225 14.71 25.65 3.93
C ALA A 225 15.83 25.31 4.93
N GLN A 226 15.49 25.18 6.22
CA GLN A 226 16.37 24.80 7.31
C GLN A 226 16.62 23.30 7.33
N MET A 227 15.72 22.51 6.73
CA MET A 227 15.88 21.07 6.63
C MET A 227 16.92 20.68 5.55
N PRO A 228 17.62 19.53 5.73
CA PRO A 228 18.49 19.01 4.69
C PRO A 228 17.69 18.67 3.43
N ALA A 229 18.30 18.89 2.27
CA ALA A 229 17.78 18.34 1.01
C ALA A 229 18.18 16.86 0.89
N GLU A 230 17.48 16.12 0.02
CA GLU A 230 17.92 14.80 -0.43
C GLU A 230 19.27 14.86 -1.15
#